data_AF-A0AAV9VAZ2-F1
#
_entry.id   AF-A0AAV9VAZ2-F1
#
_cell.length_a   1.000
_cell.length_b   1.000
_cell.length_c   1.000
_cell.angle_alpha   90.00
_cell.angle_beta   90.00
_cell.angle_gamma   90.00
#
_symmetry.space_group_name_H-M   'P 1'
#
loop_
_entity.id
_entity.type
_entity.pdbx_description
1 polymer ?
#
loop_
_entity_poly.entity_id
_entity_poly.type
_entity_poly.pdbx_seq_one_letter_code
_entity_poly.pdbx_strand_id
1 'polypeptide(L)'
;MPDPQPPPSTVFDTYAPILHPSAFPDALALLKDFHTNPEIPWTSNGTKSDIELSYYQPDPPLPAPVCRGVGLFPAGFTAEQILPVIHQTACRAHWDERYKLGFPSLRYNRKLVRFYAVQKGVGEGWFVIVSPRDFTGYSGHVKEVGEDGVTRYYYLQTSAEFDDVPDVEGFVRGETSLAGWVLEETPGQPVKCTYIVKFDPKGSIPSNLIAQVVKDTPLCIARVGQFIQDNGLVPHVQMHEEFPGQLRQEVLTEEAAEINPENGEKLSDGGFVFTFSWFGAPGSFEIRFDATKWSEGAKVEIEEGVLGEDLDLASEPGKVTVTVKDAGDGKKLKVVVSKA
;
A
#
# COMPACT_ATOMS: atom_id res chain seq x y z
N MET A 1 4.47 24.45 -10.26
CA MET A 1 4.00 23.39 -11.17
C MET A 1 2.88 22.65 -10.48
N PRO A 2 1.76 22.33 -11.17
CA PRO A 2 0.71 21.52 -10.58
C PRO A 2 1.27 20.13 -10.27
N ASP A 3 0.81 19.54 -9.16
CA ASP A 3 1.18 18.17 -8.84
C ASP A 3 0.59 17.19 -9.86
N PRO A 4 1.28 16.07 -10.18
CA PRO A 4 0.72 15.01 -11.00
C PRO A 4 -0.64 14.55 -10.49
N GLN A 5 -1.59 14.39 -11.41
CA GLN A 5 -2.97 14.00 -11.09
C GLN A 5 -3.20 12.53 -11.41
N PRO A 6 -4.05 11.82 -10.64
CA PRO A 6 -4.47 10.47 -11.00
C PRO A 6 -5.23 10.45 -12.33
N PRO A 7 -5.19 9.34 -13.08
CA PRO A 7 -6.03 9.19 -14.26
C PRO A 7 -7.52 9.16 -13.89
N PRO A 8 -8.43 9.42 -14.85
CA PRO A 8 -9.85 9.22 -14.62
C PRO A 8 -10.14 7.76 -14.26
N SER A 9 -11.14 7.54 -13.40
CA SER A 9 -11.50 6.20 -12.92
C SER A 9 -11.89 5.22 -14.03
N THR A 10 -12.28 5.73 -15.20
CA THR A 10 -12.60 4.95 -16.40
C THR A 10 -11.42 4.16 -16.96
N VAL A 11 -10.18 4.55 -16.64
CA VAL A 11 -8.97 3.81 -17.02
C VAL A 11 -8.92 2.43 -16.37
N PHE A 12 -9.62 2.24 -15.25
CA PHE A 12 -9.66 0.98 -14.51
C PHE A 12 -10.83 0.05 -14.89
N ASP A 13 -11.59 0.40 -15.93
CA ASP A 13 -12.70 -0.43 -16.43
C ASP A 13 -12.20 -1.74 -17.04
N THR A 14 -10.97 -1.73 -17.55
CA THR A 14 -10.34 -2.89 -18.16
C THR A 14 -8.96 -3.11 -17.56
N TYR A 15 -8.57 -4.37 -17.39
CA TYR A 15 -7.17 -4.66 -17.08
C TYR A 15 -6.29 -4.31 -18.29
N ALA A 16 -5.24 -3.55 -18.02
CA ALA A 16 -4.23 -3.21 -18.99
C ALA A 16 -3.31 -4.42 -19.26
N PRO A 17 -2.68 -4.51 -20.44
CA PRO A 17 -1.62 -5.48 -20.67
C PRO A 17 -0.35 -5.12 -19.89
N ILE A 18 0.38 -6.12 -19.41
CA ILE A 18 1.66 -5.92 -18.74
C ILE A 18 2.75 -5.70 -19.79
N LEU A 19 3.35 -4.50 -19.81
CA LEU A 19 4.40 -4.14 -20.78
C LEU A 19 5.78 -4.72 -20.43
N HIS A 20 6.10 -4.86 -19.14
CA HIS A 20 7.36 -5.45 -18.66
C HIS A 20 7.06 -6.67 -17.79
N PRO A 21 6.79 -7.83 -18.38
CA PRO A 21 6.31 -9.00 -17.66
C PRO A 21 7.31 -9.59 -16.67
N SER A 22 8.61 -9.31 -16.82
CA SER A 22 9.64 -9.80 -15.89
C SER A 22 9.87 -8.90 -14.68
N ALA A 23 9.52 -7.61 -14.74
CA ALA A 23 9.90 -6.64 -13.70
C ALA A 23 9.40 -7.03 -12.30
N PHE A 24 8.13 -7.40 -12.17
CA PHE A 24 7.56 -7.83 -10.89
C PHE A 24 8.08 -9.21 -10.43
N PRO A 25 8.08 -10.26 -11.27
CA PRO A 25 8.69 -11.55 -10.91
C PRO A 25 10.16 -11.46 -10.49
N ASP A 26 10.98 -10.69 -11.21
CA ASP A 26 12.41 -10.52 -10.92
C ASP A 26 12.61 -9.80 -9.58
N ALA A 27 11.81 -8.76 -9.31
CA ALA A 27 11.84 -8.06 -8.03
C ALA A 27 11.34 -8.92 -6.87
N LEU A 28 10.35 -9.79 -7.10
CA LEU A 28 9.90 -10.78 -6.11
C LEU A 28 10.99 -11.81 -5.82
N ALA A 29 11.67 -12.32 -6.85
CA ALA A 29 12.79 -13.25 -6.68
C ALA A 29 13.94 -12.58 -5.89
N LEU A 30 14.25 -11.33 -6.20
CA LEU A 30 15.24 -10.53 -5.49
C LEU A 30 14.85 -10.29 -4.01
N LEU A 31 13.57 -10.01 -3.73
CA LEU A 31 13.07 -9.87 -2.36
C LEU A 31 13.25 -11.17 -1.57
N LYS A 32 12.91 -12.30 -2.18
CA LYS A 32 13.07 -13.61 -1.55
C LYS A 32 14.54 -13.91 -1.27
N ASP A 33 15.43 -13.67 -2.23
CA ASP A 33 16.88 -13.85 -2.05
C ASP A 33 17.39 -12.97 -0.89
N PHE A 34 17.09 -11.67 -0.86
CA PHE A 34 17.47 -10.81 0.27
C PHE A 34 16.89 -11.25 1.62
N HIS A 35 15.72 -11.86 1.62
CA HIS A 35 15.04 -12.31 2.83
C HIS A 35 15.60 -13.62 3.37
N THR A 36 15.97 -14.57 2.51
CA THR A 36 16.28 -15.96 2.91
C THR A 36 17.73 -16.37 2.71
N ASN A 37 18.52 -15.67 1.89
CA ASN A 37 19.89 -16.04 1.59
C ASN A 37 20.84 -15.70 2.76
N PRO A 38 21.40 -16.70 3.46
CA PRO A 38 22.26 -16.47 4.62
C PRO A 38 23.67 -15.99 4.24
N GLU A 39 24.05 -16.06 2.96
CA GLU A 39 25.38 -15.66 2.49
C GLU A 39 25.50 -14.14 2.32
N ILE A 40 24.38 -13.41 2.35
CA ILE A 40 24.39 -11.95 2.25
C ILE A 40 24.95 -11.36 3.55
N PRO A 41 26.10 -10.64 3.50
CA PRO A 41 26.80 -10.17 4.69
C PRO A 41 26.15 -8.88 5.23
N TRP A 42 24.94 -9.01 5.77
CA TRP A 42 24.22 -7.92 6.41
C TRP A 42 25.04 -7.32 7.57
N THR A 43 25.34 -6.03 7.48
CA THR A 43 25.98 -5.28 8.57
C THR A 43 24.90 -4.69 9.47
N SER A 44 24.96 -5.00 10.77
CA SER A 44 24.02 -4.44 11.75
C SER A 44 24.22 -2.93 11.91
N ASN A 45 23.11 -2.22 12.03
CA ASN A 45 23.04 -0.79 12.36
C ASN A 45 22.27 -0.57 13.68
N GLY A 46 22.22 -1.61 14.54
CA GLY A 46 21.57 -1.59 15.84
C GLY A 46 20.05 -1.75 15.77
N THR A 47 19.40 -1.45 16.89
CA THR A 47 17.94 -1.55 17.06
C THR A 47 17.37 -0.19 17.41
N LYS A 48 16.25 0.19 16.79
CA LYS A 48 15.53 1.44 17.09
C LYS A 48 14.02 1.20 16.94
N SER A 49 13.24 1.67 17.91
CA SER A 49 11.77 1.46 17.95
C SER A 49 11.39 -0.01 17.76
N ASP A 50 12.13 -0.91 18.43
CA ASP A 50 11.98 -2.37 18.34
C ASP A 50 12.17 -2.98 16.94
N ILE A 51 12.78 -2.21 16.02
CA ILE A 51 13.17 -2.68 14.69
C ILE A 51 14.67 -2.93 14.66
N GLU A 52 15.06 -4.16 14.34
CA GLU A 52 16.44 -4.53 14.04
C GLU A 52 16.81 -3.97 12.67
N LEU A 53 17.85 -3.13 12.63
CA LEU A 53 18.29 -2.45 11.41
C LEU A 53 19.58 -3.08 10.91
N SER A 54 19.64 -3.32 9.60
CA SER A 54 20.86 -3.76 8.93
C SER A 54 20.94 -3.22 7.52
N TYR A 55 22.14 -3.17 6.96
CA TYR A 55 22.35 -2.79 5.57
C TYR A 55 23.36 -3.72 4.89
N TYR A 56 23.34 -3.74 3.56
CA TYR A 56 24.27 -4.48 2.73
C TYR A 56 24.78 -3.57 1.61
N GLN A 57 26.11 -3.52 1.45
CA GLN A 57 26.78 -2.80 0.36
C GLN A 57 27.60 -3.83 -0.42
N PRO A 58 27.22 -4.18 -1.67
CA PRO A 58 27.98 -5.10 -2.50
C PRO A 58 29.31 -4.49 -2.98
N ASP A 59 30.14 -5.31 -3.62
CA ASP A 59 31.32 -4.88 -4.37
C ASP A 59 31.09 -5.17 -5.88
N PRO A 60 31.08 -4.16 -6.76
CA PRO A 60 31.28 -2.73 -6.50
C PRO A 60 30.10 -2.09 -5.72
N PRO A 61 30.36 -0.98 -4.99
CA PRO A 61 29.36 -0.34 -4.14
C PRO A 61 28.19 0.25 -4.92
N LEU A 62 26.98 0.11 -4.38
CA LEU A 62 25.77 0.77 -4.87
C LEU A 62 25.75 2.26 -4.45
N PRO A 63 25.03 3.12 -5.21
CA PRO A 63 24.80 4.51 -4.81
C PRO A 63 24.19 4.67 -3.42
N ALA A 64 23.29 3.76 -3.05
CA ALA A 64 22.77 3.58 -1.70
C ALA A 64 22.86 2.09 -1.32
N PRO A 65 23.40 1.75 -0.13
CA PRO A 65 23.33 0.40 0.40
C PRO A 65 21.88 -0.10 0.45
N VAL A 66 21.70 -1.41 0.26
CA VAL A 66 20.42 -2.07 0.52
C VAL A 66 20.14 -1.98 2.01
N CYS A 67 18.98 -1.47 2.41
CA CYS A 67 18.58 -1.40 3.81
C CYS A 67 17.54 -2.44 4.14
N ARG A 68 17.59 -2.99 5.35
CA ARG A 68 16.67 -3.99 5.88
C ARG A 68 16.27 -3.64 7.31
N GLY A 69 14.99 -3.80 7.60
CA GLY A 69 14.42 -3.74 8.95
C GLY A 69 13.66 -5.02 9.25
N VAL A 70 13.79 -5.52 10.47
CA VAL A 70 13.02 -6.68 10.96
C VAL A 70 12.36 -6.28 12.27
N GLY A 71 11.06 -6.53 12.40
CA GLY A 71 10.30 -6.24 13.61
C GLY A 71 9.03 -7.06 13.71
N LEU A 72 8.27 -6.85 14.79
CA LEU A 72 6.99 -7.50 15.03
C LEU A 72 5.88 -6.46 15.09
N PHE A 73 4.74 -6.76 14.48
CA PHE A 73 3.50 -6.02 14.75
C PHE A 73 2.88 -6.48 16.07
N PRO A 74 1.96 -5.69 16.67
CA PRO A 74 1.25 -6.13 17.87
C PRO A 74 0.51 -7.46 17.65
N ALA A 75 0.37 -8.24 18.73
CA ALA A 75 -0.35 -9.51 18.69
C ALA A 75 -1.84 -9.31 18.34
N GLY A 76 -2.45 -10.31 17.70
CA GLY A 76 -3.87 -10.32 17.36
C GLY A 76 -4.22 -9.74 15.99
N PHE A 77 -3.25 -9.17 15.28
CA PHE A 77 -3.40 -8.76 13.88
C PHE A 77 -2.95 -9.85 12.91
N THR A 78 -3.62 -9.93 11.77
CA THR A 78 -3.19 -10.76 10.63
C THR A 78 -2.47 -9.91 9.58
N ALA A 79 -1.68 -10.56 8.72
CA ALA A 79 -1.03 -9.90 7.61
C ALA A 79 -2.05 -9.30 6.63
N GLU A 80 -3.20 -9.95 6.42
CA GLU A 80 -4.29 -9.42 5.58
C GLU A 80 -4.86 -8.10 6.14
N GLN A 81 -4.87 -7.93 7.46
CA GLN A 81 -5.30 -6.68 8.10
C GLN A 81 -4.23 -5.57 8.02
N ILE A 82 -2.95 -5.94 8.05
CA ILE A 82 -1.82 -4.99 8.03
C ILE A 82 -1.53 -4.49 6.62
N LEU A 83 -1.64 -5.34 5.59
CA LEU A 83 -1.31 -4.98 4.20
C LEU A 83 -2.02 -3.72 3.69
N PRO A 84 -3.34 -3.53 3.90
CA PRO A 84 -4.04 -2.31 3.49
C PRO A 84 -3.41 -1.04 4.05
N VAL A 85 -2.91 -1.07 5.29
CA VAL A 85 -2.21 0.07 5.90
C VAL A 85 -0.90 0.37 5.16
N ILE A 86 -0.20 -0.66 4.69
CA ILE A 86 1.07 -0.53 3.97
C ILE A 86 0.85 -0.03 2.53
N HIS A 87 -0.17 -0.50 1.81
CA HIS A 87 -0.28 -0.21 0.37
C HIS A 87 -1.30 0.88 0.01
N GLN A 88 -2.24 1.23 0.89
CA GLN A 88 -3.18 2.32 0.63
C GLN A 88 -2.48 3.67 0.77
N THR A 89 -2.65 4.53 -0.22
CA THR A 89 -1.98 5.83 -0.32
C THR A 89 -2.41 6.79 0.78
N ALA A 90 -3.69 6.77 1.17
CA ALA A 90 -4.18 7.55 2.31
C ALA A 90 -3.45 7.17 3.61
N CYS A 91 -3.25 5.87 3.90
CA CYS A 91 -2.48 5.43 5.07
C CYS A 91 -1.01 5.82 4.96
N ARG A 92 -0.42 5.72 3.76
CA ARG A 92 0.99 6.03 3.52
C ARG A 92 1.39 7.45 3.91
N ALA A 93 0.47 8.41 3.75
CA ALA A 93 0.70 9.79 4.17
C ALA A 93 0.95 9.96 5.68
N HIS A 94 0.50 9.01 6.50
CA HIS A 94 0.66 9.04 7.96
C HIS A 94 1.98 8.42 8.43
N TRP A 95 2.45 7.35 7.78
CA TRP A 95 3.62 6.60 8.26
C TRP A 95 4.89 6.78 7.40
N ASP A 96 4.80 7.28 6.17
CA ASP A 96 5.97 7.58 5.31
C ASP A 96 6.23 9.09 5.28
N GLU A 97 7.13 9.57 6.15
CA GLU A 97 7.46 11.00 6.27
C GLU A 97 7.90 11.64 4.94
N ARG A 98 8.50 10.84 4.05
CA ARG A 98 8.99 11.29 2.73
C ARG A 98 7.92 11.25 1.67
N TYR A 99 6.79 10.58 1.91
CA TYR A 99 5.70 10.52 0.94
C TYR A 99 5.11 11.92 0.72
N LYS A 100 4.93 12.29 -0.56
CA LYS A 100 4.22 13.50 -0.97
C LYS A 100 2.85 13.17 -1.54
N LEU A 101 2.81 12.27 -2.54
CA LEU A 101 1.58 11.79 -3.16
C LEU A 101 1.85 10.48 -3.90
N GLY A 102 0.79 9.83 -4.36
CA GLY A 102 0.87 8.66 -5.21
C GLY A 102 -0.50 8.09 -5.51
N PHE A 103 -0.59 7.33 -6.58
CA PHE A 103 -1.83 6.74 -7.08
C PHE A 103 -1.53 5.55 -8.00
N PRO A 104 -2.45 4.58 -8.12
CA PRO A 104 -2.41 3.65 -9.23
C PRO A 104 -2.69 4.41 -10.53
N SER A 105 -1.94 4.11 -11.60
CA SER A 105 -2.16 4.68 -12.93
C SER A 105 -2.74 3.69 -13.92
N LEU A 106 -2.53 2.39 -13.72
CA LEU A 106 -3.17 1.28 -14.45
C LEU A 106 -3.36 0.09 -13.52
N ARG A 107 -4.28 -0.81 -13.88
CA ARG A 107 -4.48 -2.08 -13.19
C ARG A 107 -4.27 -3.23 -14.16
N TYR A 108 -3.51 -4.24 -13.75
CA TYR A 108 -3.20 -5.42 -14.57
C TYR A 108 -4.00 -6.64 -14.12
N ASN A 109 -4.28 -6.71 -12.81
CA ASN A 109 -5.23 -7.63 -12.21
C ASN A 109 -5.58 -7.10 -10.79
N ARG A 110 -6.30 -7.89 -9.99
CA ARG A 110 -6.66 -7.52 -8.62
C ARG A 110 -5.44 -7.22 -7.73
N LYS A 111 -4.33 -7.93 -7.94
CA LYS A 111 -3.13 -7.91 -7.08
C LYS A 111 -1.96 -7.10 -7.65
N LEU A 112 -2.06 -6.58 -8.87
CA LEU A 112 -0.96 -5.91 -9.57
C LEU A 112 -1.44 -4.63 -10.27
N VAL A 113 -0.79 -3.52 -9.94
CA VAL A 113 -1.06 -2.20 -10.51
C VAL A 113 0.21 -1.54 -11.01
N ARG A 114 0.07 -0.61 -11.97
CA ARG A 114 1.09 0.40 -12.23
C ARG A 114 0.91 1.49 -11.20
N PHE A 115 1.96 1.88 -10.51
CA PHE A 115 1.91 3.00 -9.58
C PHE A 115 2.65 4.22 -10.13
N TYR A 116 2.24 5.38 -9.65
CA TYR A 116 3.03 6.60 -9.66
C TYR A 116 3.13 7.10 -8.22
N ALA A 117 4.31 7.49 -7.77
CA ALA A 117 4.53 7.99 -6.43
C ALA A 117 5.58 9.09 -6.42
N VAL A 118 5.43 10.05 -5.52
CA VAL A 118 6.35 11.17 -5.34
C VAL A 118 6.83 11.21 -3.91
N GLN A 119 8.14 11.37 -3.75
CA GLN A 119 8.78 11.67 -2.48
C GLN A 119 9.18 13.14 -2.40
N LYS A 120 9.08 13.71 -1.20
CA LYS A 120 9.50 15.06 -0.87
C LYS A 120 11.00 15.23 -1.13
N GLY A 121 11.37 16.41 -1.60
CA GLY A 121 12.77 16.85 -1.64
C GLY A 121 13.26 17.28 -0.26
N VAL A 122 14.51 17.73 -0.19
CA VAL A 122 15.09 18.38 1.00
C VAL A 122 15.32 19.85 0.68
N GLY A 123 14.80 20.73 1.53
CA GLY A 123 14.79 22.18 1.32
C GLY A 123 13.59 22.66 0.50
N GLU A 124 13.34 23.97 0.53
CA GLU A 124 12.20 24.60 -0.15
C GLU A 124 12.62 25.88 -0.90
N GLY A 125 11.94 26.17 -2.01
CA GLY A 125 12.18 27.37 -2.82
C GLY A 125 13.59 27.44 -3.41
N TRP A 126 14.28 28.55 -3.23
CA TRP A 126 15.66 28.72 -3.71
C TRP A 126 16.71 27.98 -2.85
N PHE A 127 16.29 27.36 -1.75
CA PHE A 127 17.12 26.55 -0.85
C PHE A 127 16.97 25.04 -1.07
N VAL A 128 16.43 24.59 -2.21
CA VAL A 128 16.34 23.15 -2.52
C VAL A 128 17.75 22.54 -2.58
N ILE A 129 18.03 21.64 -1.64
CA ILE A 129 19.29 20.89 -1.53
C ILE A 129 19.18 19.61 -2.37
N VAL A 130 17.99 19.00 -2.37
CA VAL A 130 17.69 17.73 -3.04
C VAL A 130 16.30 17.85 -3.65
N SER A 131 16.19 17.84 -4.98
CA SER A 131 14.89 17.89 -5.66
C SER A 131 13.94 16.76 -5.22
N PRO A 132 12.62 16.92 -5.31
CA PRO A 132 11.70 15.79 -5.11
C PRO A 132 11.95 14.69 -6.15
N ARG A 133 11.62 13.44 -5.79
CA ARG A 133 11.77 12.28 -6.68
C ARG A 133 10.40 11.74 -7.05
N ASP A 134 10.21 11.40 -8.32
CA ASP A 134 9.07 10.58 -8.75
C ASP A 134 9.51 9.17 -9.09
N PHE A 135 8.58 8.23 -8.94
CA PHE A 135 8.77 6.81 -9.18
C PHE A 135 7.57 6.28 -9.93
N THR A 136 7.81 5.44 -10.92
CA THR A 136 6.78 4.66 -11.59
C THR A 136 7.26 3.24 -11.82
N GLY A 137 6.31 2.31 -11.86
CA GLY A 137 6.62 0.90 -11.93
C GLY A 137 5.44 0.03 -11.52
N TYR A 138 5.74 -1.20 -11.10
CA TYR A 138 4.76 -2.17 -10.67
C TYR A 138 4.67 -2.22 -9.15
N SER A 139 3.46 -2.31 -8.64
CA SER A 139 3.18 -2.60 -7.23
C SER A 139 2.17 -3.71 -7.13
N GLY A 140 2.43 -4.67 -6.25
CA GLY A 140 1.54 -5.81 -6.09
C GLY A 140 1.92 -6.70 -4.92
N HIS A 141 1.11 -7.73 -4.71
CA HIS A 141 1.32 -8.67 -3.63
C HIS A 141 1.11 -10.14 -4.03
N VAL A 142 1.82 -11.02 -3.33
CA VAL A 142 1.77 -12.48 -3.50
C VAL A 142 1.65 -13.10 -2.10
N LYS A 143 0.79 -14.12 -1.99
CA LYS A 143 0.63 -14.94 -0.78
C LYS A 143 1.18 -16.32 -1.05
N GLU A 144 2.02 -16.83 -0.16
CA GLU A 144 2.61 -18.16 -0.24
C GLU A 144 2.50 -18.84 1.11
N VAL A 145 2.12 -20.12 1.13
CA VAL A 145 2.16 -20.94 2.34
C VAL A 145 3.42 -21.80 2.24
N GLY A 146 4.37 -21.59 3.14
CA GLY A 146 5.60 -22.37 3.18
C GLY A 146 5.37 -23.78 3.73
N GLU A 147 6.26 -24.70 3.39
CA GLU A 147 6.28 -26.06 3.97
C GLU A 147 6.54 -26.04 5.49
N ASP A 148 7.13 -24.96 6.00
CA ASP A 148 7.33 -24.67 7.41
C ASP A 148 6.04 -24.25 8.15
N GLY A 149 4.90 -24.19 7.44
CA GLY A 149 3.62 -23.77 7.98
C GLY A 149 3.49 -22.26 8.18
N VAL A 150 4.49 -21.47 7.76
CA VAL A 150 4.46 -20.01 7.82
C VAL A 150 3.81 -19.47 6.55
N THR A 151 2.76 -18.68 6.71
CA THR A 151 2.17 -17.96 5.57
C THR A 151 2.91 -16.65 5.35
N ARG A 152 3.44 -16.45 4.15
CA ARG A 152 4.20 -15.26 3.75
C ARG A 152 3.38 -14.42 2.80
N TYR A 153 3.19 -13.16 3.16
CA TYR A 153 2.63 -12.16 2.27
C TYR A 153 3.75 -11.22 1.83
N TYR A 154 4.02 -11.24 0.54
CA TYR A 154 4.96 -10.33 -0.09
C TYR A 154 4.17 -9.17 -0.67
N TYR A 155 4.55 -7.94 -0.34
CA TYR A 155 4.10 -6.74 -1.05
C TYR A 155 5.34 -5.99 -1.51
N LEU A 156 5.44 -5.64 -2.79
CA LEU A 156 6.60 -4.92 -3.28
C LEU A 156 6.24 -3.86 -4.33
N GLN A 157 7.15 -2.90 -4.45
CA GLN A 157 7.22 -1.94 -5.54
C GLN A 157 8.56 -2.08 -6.26
N THR A 158 8.54 -2.01 -7.59
CA THR A 158 9.73 -2.02 -8.44
C THR A 158 9.54 -1.09 -9.64
N SER A 159 10.60 -0.41 -10.05
CA SER A 159 10.59 0.54 -11.17
C SER A 159 10.54 -0.18 -12.52
N ALA A 160 9.83 0.43 -13.46
CA ALA A 160 9.85 0.07 -14.87
C ALA A 160 9.64 1.34 -15.71
N GLU A 161 10.22 1.40 -16.89
CA GLU A 161 10.12 2.56 -17.78
C GLU A 161 8.91 2.44 -18.70
N PHE A 162 8.11 3.48 -18.82
CA PHE A 162 6.91 3.46 -19.67
C PHE A 162 6.91 4.67 -20.60
N ASP A 163 6.72 4.41 -21.90
CA ASP A 163 6.71 5.46 -22.93
C ASP A 163 5.62 6.53 -22.70
N ASP A 164 4.52 6.15 -22.05
CA ASP A 164 3.39 7.03 -21.72
C ASP A 164 3.56 7.77 -20.38
N VAL A 165 4.69 7.59 -19.68
CA VAL A 165 4.99 8.25 -18.39
C VAL A 165 6.33 9.01 -18.49
N PRO A 166 6.34 10.18 -19.16
CA PRO A 166 7.56 10.95 -19.35
C PRO A 166 8.11 11.51 -18.03
N ASP A 167 9.34 12.01 -18.07
CA ASP A 167 9.92 12.79 -16.97
C ASP A 167 9.11 14.07 -16.74
N VAL A 168 8.90 14.40 -15.47
CA VAL A 168 8.13 15.57 -15.07
C VAL A 168 9.09 16.65 -14.57
N GLU A 169 9.04 17.83 -15.20
CA GLU A 169 9.88 18.97 -14.81
C GLU A 169 9.71 19.29 -13.31
N GLY A 170 10.84 19.47 -12.64
CA GLY A 170 10.91 19.70 -11.19
C GLY A 170 11.11 18.44 -10.35
N PHE A 171 10.97 17.24 -10.95
CA PHE A 171 11.25 15.97 -10.31
C PHE A 171 12.50 15.31 -10.91
N VAL A 172 13.18 14.51 -10.10
CA VAL A 172 14.20 13.56 -10.58
C VAL A 172 13.58 12.17 -10.59
N ARG A 173 13.54 11.50 -11.74
CA ARG A 173 13.07 10.11 -11.84
C ARG A 173 14.00 9.18 -11.08
N GLY A 174 13.50 8.67 -9.95
CA GLY A 174 14.22 7.70 -9.14
C GLY A 174 14.01 6.28 -9.65
N GLU A 175 14.96 5.39 -9.34
CA GLU A 175 14.88 3.98 -9.68
C GLU A 175 14.80 3.14 -8.41
N THR A 176 13.72 2.38 -8.24
CA THR A 176 13.55 1.45 -7.13
C THR A 176 13.66 0.04 -7.68
N SER A 177 14.80 -0.63 -7.52
CA SER A 177 14.90 -2.05 -7.90
C SER A 177 13.99 -2.92 -7.03
N LEU A 178 13.82 -2.54 -5.76
CA LEU A 178 12.97 -3.21 -4.80
C LEU A 178 12.62 -2.28 -3.64
N ALA A 179 11.34 -2.18 -3.31
CA ALA A 179 10.85 -1.77 -2.00
C ALA A 179 9.84 -2.83 -1.55
N GLY A 180 10.29 -3.82 -0.77
CA GLY A 180 9.57 -5.06 -0.52
C GLY A 180 9.34 -5.33 0.96
N TRP A 181 8.11 -5.66 1.29
CA TRP A 181 7.62 -6.07 2.60
C TRP A 181 7.36 -7.57 2.59
N VAL A 182 7.83 -8.26 3.61
CA VAL A 182 7.51 -9.67 3.89
C VAL A 182 6.82 -9.73 5.24
N LEU A 183 5.55 -10.12 5.24
CA LEU A 183 4.78 -10.38 6.46
C LEU A 183 4.71 -11.90 6.64
N GLU A 184 5.30 -12.40 7.71
CA GLU A 184 5.32 -13.80 8.08
C GLU A 184 4.28 -14.01 9.20
N GLU A 185 3.23 -14.75 8.88
CA GLU A 185 2.15 -15.08 9.78
C GLU A 185 2.25 -16.54 10.22
N THR A 186 2.39 -16.73 11.53
CA THR A 186 2.39 -18.04 12.19
C THR A 186 1.23 -18.07 13.18
N PRO A 187 0.38 -19.12 13.18
CA PRO A 187 -0.77 -19.18 14.08
C PRO A 187 -0.41 -18.93 15.54
N GLY A 188 -1.11 -17.99 16.19
CA GLY A 188 -0.91 -17.64 17.59
C GLY A 188 0.33 -16.80 17.90
N GLN A 189 1.09 -16.37 16.88
CA GLN A 189 2.23 -15.47 17.03
C GLN A 189 1.92 -14.08 16.45
N PRO A 190 2.56 -13.01 16.95
CA PRO A 190 2.52 -11.72 16.28
C PRO A 190 3.11 -11.81 14.86
N VAL A 191 2.57 -11.03 13.93
CA VAL A 191 3.06 -10.99 12.54
C VAL A 191 4.47 -10.41 12.53
N LYS A 192 5.42 -11.19 12.03
CA LYS A 192 6.79 -10.73 11.81
C LYS A 192 6.86 -10.00 10.47
N CYS A 193 7.50 -8.84 10.47
CA CYS A 193 7.66 -8.02 9.30
C CYS A 193 9.14 -7.83 8.97
N THR A 194 9.50 -8.06 7.71
CA THR A 194 10.78 -7.66 7.14
C THR A 194 10.55 -6.66 6.02
N TYR A 195 11.18 -5.48 6.10
CA TYR A 195 11.13 -4.47 5.04
C TYR A 195 12.52 -4.26 4.44
N ILE A 196 12.67 -4.50 3.14
CA ILE A 196 13.93 -4.44 2.40
C ILE A 196 13.80 -3.46 1.24
N VAL A 197 14.76 -2.54 1.10
CA VAL A 197 14.78 -1.57 0.01
C VAL A 197 16.14 -1.52 -0.67
N LYS A 198 16.12 -1.69 -2.00
CA LYS A 198 17.23 -1.44 -2.92
C LYS A 198 16.77 -0.39 -3.92
N PHE A 199 17.38 0.78 -3.86
CA PHE A 199 17.02 1.91 -4.72
C PHE A 199 18.26 2.68 -5.15
N ASP A 200 18.16 3.32 -6.31
CA ASP A 200 19.06 4.34 -6.80
C ASP A 200 18.26 5.64 -6.89
N PRO A 201 18.48 6.59 -5.97
CA PRO A 201 17.71 7.83 -5.94
C PRO A 201 18.07 8.80 -7.08
N LYS A 202 19.09 8.47 -7.88
CA LYS A 202 19.67 9.27 -8.97
C LYS A 202 20.09 10.69 -8.54
N GLY A 203 20.83 11.36 -9.43
CA GLY A 203 21.32 12.71 -9.22
C GLY A 203 22.36 12.83 -8.09
N SER A 204 22.65 14.06 -7.68
CA SER A 204 23.67 14.34 -6.66
C SER A 204 23.03 14.48 -5.28
N ILE A 205 23.10 13.43 -4.47
CA ILE A 205 22.64 13.47 -3.07
C ILE A 205 23.86 13.40 -2.15
N PRO A 206 24.00 14.33 -1.18
CA PRO A 206 25.01 14.25 -0.14
C PRO A 206 25.01 12.89 0.59
N SER A 207 26.21 12.32 0.80
CA SER A 207 26.37 10.98 1.37
C SER A 207 25.78 10.83 2.77
N ASN A 208 25.80 11.90 3.57
CA ASN A 208 25.15 11.94 4.89
C ASN A 208 23.62 11.80 4.80
N LEU A 209 22.99 12.40 3.79
CA LEU A 209 21.55 12.25 3.54
C LEU A 209 21.21 10.84 3.06
N ILE A 210 22.04 10.25 2.18
CA ILE A 210 21.87 8.84 1.79
C ILE A 210 21.97 7.92 3.02
N ALA A 211 22.99 8.13 3.85
CA ALA A 211 23.16 7.35 5.08
C ALA A 211 21.96 7.49 6.02
N GLN A 212 21.39 8.69 6.15
CA GLN A 212 20.17 8.88 6.93
C GLN A 212 18.97 8.14 6.33
N VAL A 213 18.75 8.25 5.02
CA VAL A 213 17.65 7.55 4.33
C VAL A 213 17.75 6.03 4.52
N VAL A 214 18.94 5.45 4.40
CA VAL A 214 19.20 4.02 4.62
C VAL A 214 18.84 3.59 6.04
N LYS A 215 19.06 4.46 7.04
CA LYS A 215 18.73 4.19 8.45
C LYS A 215 17.25 4.36 8.76
N ASP A 216 16.61 5.37 8.17
CA ASP A 216 15.24 5.76 8.51
C ASP A 216 14.17 5.02 7.70
N THR A 217 14.51 4.51 6.50
CA THR A 217 13.58 3.78 5.63
C THR A 217 13.01 2.53 6.30
N PRO A 218 13.81 1.66 6.95
CA PRO A 218 13.26 0.46 7.56
C PRO A 218 12.39 0.71 8.80
N LEU A 219 12.48 1.92 9.41
CA LEU A 219 11.63 2.32 10.53
C LEU A 219 10.16 2.51 10.13
N CYS A 220 9.83 2.47 8.84
CA CYS A 220 8.44 2.45 8.39
C CYS A 220 7.64 1.30 9.03
N ILE A 221 8.26 0.17 9.40
CA ILE A 221 7.59 -0.91 10.15
C ILE A 221 7.01 -0.38 11.47
N ALA A 222 7.83 0.29 12.28
CA ALA A 222 7.39 0.86 13.55
C ALA A 222 6.30 1.92 13.35
N ARG A 223 6.42 2.77 12.32
CA ARG A 223 5.43 3.81 12.01
C ARG A 223 4.09 3.22 11.55
N VAL A 224 4.10 2.14 10.78
CA VAL A 224 2.87 1.38 10.44
C VAL A 224 2.26 0.79 11.72
N GLY A 225 3.07 0.24 12.62
CA GLY A 225 2.60 -0.28 13.90
C GLY A 225 1.95 0.82 14.76
N GLN A 226 2.58 1.98 14.82
CA GLN A 226 2.05 3.16 15.51
C GLN A 226 0.74 3.63 14.89
N PHE A 227 0.67 3.72 13.56
CA PHE A 227 -0.56 4.07 12.85
C PHE A 227 -1.72 3.14 13.23
N ILE A 228 -1.49 1.82 13.27
CA ILE A 228 -2.51 0.84 13.63
C ILE A 228 -2.96 1.02 15.10
N GLN A 229 -2.05 1.34 16.02
CA GLN A 229 -2.42 1.60 17.41
C GLN A 229 -3.31 2.86 17.53
N ASP A 230 -2.95 3.92 16.83
CA ASP A 230 -3.63 5.21 16.92
C ASP A 230 -4.99 5.17 16.21
N ASN A 231 -5.00 4.68 14.97
CA ASN A 231 -6.16 4.76 14.07
C ASN A 231 -6.98 3.47 13.98
N GLY A 232 -6.40 2.33 14.39
CA GLY A 232 -6.96 1.00 14.15
C GLY A 232 -6.71 0.50 12.74
N LEU A 233 -7.44 -0.55 12.36
CA LEU A 233 -7.41 -1.09 11.00
C LEU A 233 -8.28 -0.27 10.05
N VAL A 234 -7.84 -0.17 8.80
CA VAL A 234 -8.61 0.48 7.74
C VAL A 234 -9.51 -0.51 7.01
N PRO A 235 -10.63 -0.03 6.43
CA PRO A 235 -11.47 -0.89 5.62
C PRO A 235 -10.71 -1.49 4.43
N HIS A 236 -10.94 -2.77 4.17
CA HIS A 236 -10.32 -3.49 3.07
C HIS A 236 -11.16 -4.65 2.60
N VAL A 237 -11.00 -5.07 1.35
CA VAL A 237 -11.64 -6.30 0.86
C VAL A 237 -10.77 -7.50 1.22
N GLN A 238 -11.37 -8.49 1.86
CA GLN A 238 -10.66 -9.72 2.17
C GLN A 238 -10.22 -10.43 0.86
N MET A 239 -8.93 -10.79 0.80
CA MET A 239 -8.31 -11.39 -0.38
C MET A 239 -8.58 -12.89 -0.41
N HIS A 240 -9.74 -13.29 -0.92
CA HIS A 240 -10.04 -14.68 -1.28
C HIS A 240 -9.47 -15.06 -2.65
N GLU A 241 -9.16 -16.34 -2.85
CA GLU A 241 -8.75 -16.87 -4.17
C GLU A 241 -9.85 -16.71 -5.22
N GLU A 242 -11.11 -16.90 -4.79
CA GLU A 242 -12.30 -16.66 -5.59
C GLU A 242 -12.85 -15.28 -5.24
N PHE A 243 -12.77 -14.34 -6.19
CA PHE A 243 -13.43 -13.04 -6.10
C PHE A 243 -14.50 -12.95 -7.19
N PRO A 244 -15.74 -12.57 -6.83
CA PRO A 244 -16.82 -12.43 -7.80
C PRO A 244 -16.61 -11.18 -8.68
N GLY A 245 -15.89 -11.37 -9.78
CA GLY A 245 -15.82 -10.42 -10.88
C GLY A 245 -14.47 -9.72 -11.06
N GLN A 246 -14.49 -8.49 -11.59
CA GLN A 246 -13.27 -7.76 -11.97
C GLN A 246 -13.12 -6.47 -11.16
N LEU A 247 -12.04 -6.38 -10.38
CA LEU A 247 -11.73 -5.18 -9.61
C LEU A 247 -11.45 -3.98 -10.53
N ARG A 248 -12.09 -2.85 -10.27
CA ARG A 248 -11.79 -1.56 -10.90
C ARG A 248 -11.06 -0.66 -9.92
N GLN A 249 -11.74 -0.32 -8.83
CA GLN A 249 -11.30 0.65 -7.84
C GLN A 249 -11.30 0.02 -6.45
N GLU A 250 -10.22 0.23 -5.74
CA GLU A 250 -10.08 -0.06 -4.32
C GLU A 250 -9.25 1.08 -3.73
N VAL A 251 -9.95 2.11 -3.27
CA VAL A 251 -9.33 3.38 -2.88
C VAL A 251 -9.80 3.75 -1.49
N LEU A 252 -8.83 4.04 -0.64
CA LEU A 252 -9.06 4.67 0.66
C LEU A 252 -8.80 6.16 0.54
N THR A 253 -9.73 6.98 1.01
CA THR A 253 -9.58 8.43 1.17
C THR A 253 -9.77 8.82 2.62
N GLU A 254 -9.19 9.94 3.02
CA GLU A 254 -9.40 10.52 4.34
C GLU A 254 -10.39 11.68 4.23
N GLU A 255 -11.44 11.64 5.04
CA GLU A 255 -12.37 12.75 5.24
C GLU A 255 -12.03 13.47 6.54
N ALA A 256 -11.94 14.80 6.45
CA ALA A 256 -11.72 15.63 7.61
C ALA A 256 -12.94 15.61 8.53
N ALA A 257 -12.70 15.78 9.83
CA ALA A 257 -13.77 16.04 10.78
C ALA A 257 -14.53 17.31 10.38
N GLU A 258 -15.84 17.21 10.29
CA GLU A 258 -16.68 18.37 10.07
C GLU A 258 -16.89 19.10 11.39
N ILE A 259 -16.68 20.42 11.36
CA ILE A 259 -16.89 21.30 12.50
C ILE A 259 -17.84 22.40 12.05
N ASN A 260 -18.90 22.62 12.83
CA ASN A 260 -19.82 23.72 12.61
C ASN A 260 -19.04 25.04 12.77
N PRO A 261 -18.95 25.88 11.72
CA PRO A 261 -18.14 27.08 11.74
C PRO A 261 -18.68 28.16 12.68
N GLU A 262 -19.96 28.10 13.06
CA GLU A 262 -20.60 29.12 13.90
C GLU A 262 -20.39 28.89 15.39
N ASN A 263 -20.43 27.62 15.85
CA ASN A 263 -20.38 27.27 17.27
C ASN A 263 -19.21 26.35 17.65
N GLY A 264 -18.42 25.87 16.67
CA GLY A 264 -17.30 24.95 16.90
C GLY A 264 -17.71 23.52 17.25
N GLU A 265 -18.99 23.17 17.12
CA GLU A 265 -19.50 21.83 17.39
C GLU A 265 -18.98 20.84 16.35
N LYS A 266 -18.43 19.71 16.81
CA LYS A 266 -17.97 18.63 15.94
C LYS A 266 -19.21 17.92 15.36
N LEU A 267 -19.41 18.05 14.04
CA LEU A 267 -20.52 17.45 13.30
C LEU A 267 -20.20 16.01 12.87
N SER A 268 -18.93 15.70 12.60
CA SER A 268 -18.47 14.35 12.28
C SER A 268 -17.06 14.10 12.80
N ASP A 269 -16.74 12.82 13.06
CA ASP A 269 -15.43 12.43 13.58
C ASP A 269 -14.28 12.55 12.57
N GLY A 270 -14.60 12.70 11.28
CA GLY A 270 -13.67 12.41 10.20
C GLY A 270 -13.30 10.94 10.15
N GLY A 271 -12.47 10.54 9.20
CA GLY A 271 -11.94 9.19 9.13
C GLY A 271 -11.73 8.69 7.72
N PHE A 272 -11.58 7.38 7.59
CA PHE A 272 -11.36 6.75 6.29
C PHE A 272 -12.66 6.39 5.60
N VAL A 273 -12.74 6.74 4.32
CA VAL A 273 -13.79 6.33 3.40
C VAL A 273 -13.20 5.39 2.37
N PHE A 274 -13.81 4.22 2.26
CA PHE A 274 -13.37 3.16 1.37
C PHE A 274 -14.31 3.03 0.19
N THR A 275 -13.80 3.34 -1.00
CA THR A 275 -14.54 3.19 -2.25
C THR A 275 -14.09 1.91 -2.94
N PHE A 276 -15.05 1.02 -3.18
CA PHE A 276 -14.84 -0.23 -3.89
C PHE A 276 -15.74 -0.33 -5.11
N SER A 277 -15.16 -0.51 -6.30
CA SER A 277 -15.90 -0.68 -7.55
C SER A 277 -15.38 -1.88 -8.34
N TRP A 278 -16.29 -2.66 -8.90
CA TRP A 278 -15.99 -3.86 -9.66
C TRP A 278 -17.06 -4.10 -10.73
N PHE A 279 -16.75 -4.98 -11.70
CA PHE A 279 -17.78 -5.61 -12.52
C PHE A 279 -18.22 -6.89 -11.84
N GLY A 280 -19.50 -7.01 -11.52
CA GLY A 280 -20.05 -8.13 -10.75
C GLY A 280 -19.97 -9.46 -11.51
N ALA A 281 -19.72 -10.53 -10.77
CA ALA A 281 -20.12 -11.89 -11.12
C ALA A 281 -20.89 -12.47 -9.93
N PRO A 282 -21.83 -13.40 -10.10
CA PRO A 282 -22.55 -13.96 -8.97
C PRO A 282 -21.61 -14.58 -7.93
N GLY A 283 -21.84 -14.27 -6.65
CA GLY A 283 -20.97 -14.70 -5.54
C GLY A 283 -20.91 -13.68 -4.43
N SER A 284 -20.04 -13.88 -3.44
CA SER A 284 -19.91 -12.97 -2.31
C SER A 284 -18.46 -12.67 -1.94
N PHE A 285 -18.28 -11.52 -1.29
CA PHE A 285 -17.01 -11.12 -0.69
C PHE A 285 -17.28 -10.26 0.54
N GLU A 286 -16.23 -10.05 1.33
CA GLU A 286 -16.32 -9.29 2.58
C GLU A 286 -15.43 -8.06 2.54
N ILE A 287 -16.00 -6.93 2.96
CA ILE A 287 -15.28 -5.71 3.30
C ILE A 287 -15.11 -5.71 4.82
N ARG A 288 -13.88 -5.82 5.31
CA ARG A 288 -13.53 -5.86 6.73
C ARG A 288 -13.15 -4.47 7.22
N PHE A 289 -13.42 -4.16 8.48
CA PHE A 289 -13.02 -2.91 9.14
C PHE A 289 -12.83 -3.13 10.64
N ASP A 290 -12.26 -2.14 11.35
CA ASP A 290 -12.02 -2.24 12.79
C ASP A 290 -13.32 -2.02 13.60
N ALA A 291 -13.94 -3.10 14.07
CA ALA A 291 -15.15 -3.06 14.88
C ALA A 291 -15.00 -2.23 16.18
N THR A 292 -13.78 -2.11 16.71
CA THR A 292 -13.54 -1.37 17.96
C THR A 292 -13.49 0.14 17.73
N LYS A 293 -13.01 0.56 16.55
CA LYS A 293 -12.99 1.97 16.14
C LYS A 293 -14.30 2.40 15.49
N TRP A 294 -15.03 1.47 14.89
CA TRP A 294 -16.32 1.68 14.22
C TRP A 294 -17.44 1.08 15.07
N SER A 295 -17.55 1.53 16.32
CA SER A 295 -18.48 0.97 17.31
C SER A 295 -19.96 1.13 16.94
N GLU A 296 -20.29 2.15 16.15
CA GLU A 296 -21.64 2.39 15.62
C GLU A 296 -21.91 1.59 14.32
N GLY A 297 -20.91 0.85 13.85
CA GLY A 297 -20.96 0.08 12.62
C GLY A 297 -20.40 0.82 11.40
N ALA A 298 -20.72 0.29 10.22
CA ALA A 298 -20.36 0.88 8.94
C ALA A 298 -21.61 1.49 8.27
N LYS A 299 -21.46 2.69 7.75
CA LYS A 299 -22.37 3.25 6.74
C LYS A 299 -21.96 2.70 5.38
N VAL A 300 -22.93 2.18 4.62
CA VAL A 300 -22.70 1.66 3.27
C VAL A 300 -23.61 2.38 2.29
N GLU A 301 -23.00 3.03 1.31
CA GLU A 301 -23.70 3.70 0.21
C GLU A 301 -23.44 2.93 -1.10
N ILE A 302 -24.49 2.76 -1.90
CA ILE A 302 -24.38 2.15 -3.23
C ILE A 302 -24.46 3.27 -4.25
N GLU A 303 -23.32 3.56 -4.89
CA GLU A 303 -23.26 4.57 -5.93
C GLU A 303 -23.59 4.00 -7.31
N GLU A 304 -23.32 2.71 -7.54
CA GLU A 304 -23.62 2.01 -8.79
C GLU A 304 -24.14 0.60 -8.49
N GLY A 305 -25.26 0.24 -9.11
CA GLY A 305 -26.03 -0.98 -8.84
C GLY A 305 -27.29 -0.70 -8.02
N VAL A 306 -28.16 -1.70 -7.91
CA VAL A 306 -29.45 -1.63 -7.20
C VAL A 306 -29.49 -2.62 -6.04
N LEU A 307 -29.62 -2.13 -4.80
CA LEU A 307 -29.77 -2.96 -3.61
C LEU A 307 -31.03 -3.84 -3.71
N GLY A 308 -30.91 -5.12 -3.41
CA GLY A 308 -32.00 -6.08 -3.50
C GLY A 308 -32.20 -6.68 -4.89
N GLU A 309 -31.68 -6.06 -5.94
CA GLU A 309 -31.74 -6.56 -7.33
C GLU A 309 -30.37 -7.05 -7.80
N ASP A 310 -29.38 -6.16 -7.86
CA ASP A 310 -28.03 -6.47 -8.34
C ASP A 310 -27.17 -7.10 -7.25
N LEU A 311 -27.35 -6.64 -6.01
CA LEU A 311 -26.60 -7.09 -4.85
C LEU A 311 -27.41 -7.00 -3.56
N ASP A 312 -27.07 -7.83 -2.58
CA ASP A 312 -27.49 -7.69 -1.19
C ASP A 312 -26.29 -7.31 -0.32
N LEU A 313 -26.59 -6.64 0.80
CA LEU A 313 -25.62 -6.28 1.83
C LEU A 313 -26.05 -6.86 3.18
N ALA A 314 -25.10 -7.43 3.91
CA ALA A 314 -25.26 -7.75 5.32
C ALA A 314 -24.14 -7.07 6.12
N SER A 315 -24.52 -6.17 7.04
CA SER A 315 -23.57 -5.47 7.90
C SER A 315 -23.56 -6.09 9.29
N GLU A 316 -22.37 -6.42 9.77
CA GLU A 316 -22.10 -6.95 11.10
C GLU A 316 -20.93 -6.16 11.72
N PRO A 317 -20.71 -6.21 13.05
CA PRO A 317 -19.52 -5.60 13.65
C PRO A 317 -18.23 -6.09 12.97
N GLY A 318 -17.50 -5.16 12.35
CA GLY A 318 -16.21 -5.41 11.70
C GLY A 318 -16.28 -5.98 10.27
N LYS A 319 -17.48 -6.18 9.69
CA LYS A 319 -17.60 -6.62 8.29
C LYS A 319 -18.89 -6.17 7.60
N VAL A 320 -18.79 -5.95 6.30
CA VAL A 320 -19.91 -5.89 5.36
C VAL A 320 -19.74 -7.03 4.37
N THR A 321 -20.68 -7.97 4.34
CA THR A 321 -20.76 -9.00 3.30
C THR A 321 -21.55 -8.43 2.12
N VAL A 322 -20.93 -8.46 0.94
CA VAL A 322 -21.56 -8.10 -0.33
C VAL A 322 -21.85 -9.38 -1.10
N THR A 323 -23.12 -9.58 -1.47
CA THR A 323 -23.54 -10.73 -2.28
C THR A 323 -24.06 -10.22 -3.62
N VAL A 324 -23.33 -10.50 -4.70
CA VAL A 324 -23.74 -10.18 -6.07
C VAL A 324 -24.72 -11.25 -6.55
N LYS A 325 -25.89 -10.81 -7.02
CA LYS A 325 -26.94 -11.69 -7.58
C LYS A 325 -26.71 -11.91 -9.07
N ASP A 326 -27.43 -12.87 -9.64
CA ASP A 326 -27.44 -13.12 -11.09
C ASP A 326 -27.77 -11.87 -11.91
N ALA A 327 -28.68 -11.02 -11.42
CA ALA A 327 -29.01 -9.75 -12.09
C ALA A 327 -27.87 -8.71 -12.06
N GLY A 328 -26.90 -8.87 -11.15
CA GLY A 328 -25.70 -8.06 -11.06
C GLY A 328 -24.54 -8.54 -11.94
N ASP A 329 -24.68 -9.68 -12.63
CA ASP A 329 -23.63 -10.24 -13.48
C ASP A 329 -23.27 -9.28 -14.64
N GLY A 330 -21.98 -9.02 -14.79
CA GLY A 330 -21.42 -8.08 -15.76
C GLY A 330 -21.77 -6.60 -15.52
N LYS A 331 -22.62 -6.27 -14.54
CA LYS A 331 -22.93 -4.88 -14.20
C LYS A 331 -21.78 -4.24 -13.45
N LYS A 332 -21.63 -2.94 -13.66
CA LYS A 332 -20.72 -2.13 -12.88
C LYS A 332 -21.35 -1.84 -11.52
N LEU A 333 -20.68 -2.26 -10.46
CA LEU A 333 -21.11 -2.08 -9.08
C LEU A 333 -20.11 -1.18 -8.35
N LYS A 334 -20.61 -0.37 -7.43
CA LYS A 334 -19.80 0.53 -6.61
C LYS A 334 -20.43 0.73 -5.24
N VAL A 335 -19.65 0.42 -4.21
CA VAL A 335 -20.00 0.67 -2.81
C VAL A 335 -19.00 1.61 -2.17
N VAL A 336 -19.50 2.47 -1.30
CA VAL A 336 -18.71 3.35 -0.43
C VAL A 336 -18.98 2.94 1.00
N VAL A 337 -17.91 2.65 1.75
CA VAL A 337 -17.96 2.20 3.13
C VAL A 337 -17.24 3.21 4.01
N SER A 338 -17.95 3.77 4.97
CA SER A 338 -17.41 4.73 5.94
C SER A 338 -17.92 4.41 7.35
N LYS A 339 -17.31 5.04 8.35
CA LYS A 339 -17.76 4.92 9.74
C LYS A 339 -19.19 5.50 9.85
N ALA A 340 -20.08 4.78 10.53
CA ALA A 340 -21.48 5.19 10.75
C ALA A 340 -21.59 6.46 11.59
#